data_AF-A0A940Q218-F1
#
_entry.id   AF-A0A940Q218-F1
#
_cell.length_a   1.000
_cell.length_b   1.000
_cell.length_c   1.000
_cell.angle_alpha   90.00
_cell.angle_beta   90.00
_cell.angle_gamma   90.00
#
_symmetry.space_group_name_H-M   'P 1'
#
loop_
_entity.id
_entity.type
_entity.pdbx_description
1 polymer ?
#
loop_
_entity_poly.entity_id
_entity_poly.type
_entity_poly.pdbx_seq_one_letter_code
_entity_poly.pdbx_strand_id
1 'polypeptide(L)'
;MAEEIRQPLKQNGYKKNKLTWYKSDGRVTVVFSVQKSQYGSDLWYYNFGIGLNELEGRTINTISKCCIIERLVPKHITGIAGFVLKKISDYSDTKVCENRPPN
;
A
#
# COMPACT_ATOMS: atom_id res chain seq x y z
N MET A 1 11.15 -7.36 -10.37
CA MET A 1 10.27 -6.28 -9.87
C MET A 1 9.34 -6.71 -8.72
N ALA A 2 8.32 -7.58 -8.90
CA ALA A 2 7.43 -7.98 -7.78
C ALA A 2 8.15 -8.69 -6.61
N GLU A 3 9.29 -9.33 -6.91
CA GLU A 3 10.03 -10.12 -5.94
C GLU A 3 10.97 -9.31 -5.06
N GLU A 4 11.46 -8.17 -5.54
CA GLU A 4 12.34 -7.27 -4.77
C GLU A 4 11.60 -6.60 -3.60
N ILE A 5 10.30 -6.35 -3.75
CA ILE A 5 9.47 -5.73 -2.72
C ILE A 5 8.82 -6.74 -1.77
N ARG A 6 8.81 -8.02 -2.15
CA ARG A 6 8.14 -9.08 -1.40
C ARG A 6 8.71 -9.24 0.00
N GLN A 7 10.04 -9.32 0.13
CA GLN A 7 10.69 -9.51 1.43
C GLN A 7 10.52 -8.26 2.32
N PRO A 8 10.77 -7.04 1.83
CA PRO A 8 10.46 -5.82 2.58
C PRO A 8 9.02 -5.75 3.10
N LEU A 9 8.02 -6.04 2.26
CA LEU A 9 6.61 -6.00 2.65
C LEU A 9 6.29 -7.03 3.74
N LYS A 10 6.80 -8.26 3.59
CA LYS A 10 6.63 -9.32 4.61
C LYS A 10 7.25 -8.94 5.94
N GLN A 11 8.50 -8.45 5.94
CA GLN A 11 9.22 -8.02 7.15
C GLN A 11 8.48 -6.88 7.86
N ASN A 12 7.78 -6.03 7.11
CA ASN A 12 6.95 -4.96 7.65
C ASN A 12 5.54 -5.39 8.07
N GLY A 13 5.21 -6.69 8.02
CA GLY A 13 3.93 -7.23 8.47
C GLY A 13 2.77 -7.09 7.47
N TYR A 14 3.06 -6.83 6.19
CA TYR A 14 2.04 -6.86 5.15
C TYR A 14 1.62 -8.30 4.86
N LYS A 15 0.31 -8.50 4.75
CA LYS A 15 -0.32 -9.74 4.29
C LYS A 15 -0.51 -9.67 2.77
N LYS A 16 -0.41 -10.81 2.09
CA LYS A 16 -0.57 -10.90 0.62
C LYS A 16 -1.93 -11.49 0.27
N ASN A 17 -2.62 -10.88 -0.68
CA ASN A 17 -3.80 -11.41 -1.37
C ASN A 17 -3.63 -11.22 -2.89
N LYS A 18 -3.38 -12.29 -3.62
CA LYS A 18 -3.05 -12.27 -5.05
C LYS A 18 -1.89 -11.30 -5.34
N LEU A 19 -2.10 -10.26 -6.14
CA LEU A 19 -1.11 -9.23 -6.48
C LEU A 19 -1.17 -8.00 -5.56
N THR A 20 -1.93 -8.09 -4.47
CA THR A 20 -2.13 -7.03 -3.51
C THR A 20 -1.49 -7.39 -2.18
N TRP A 21 -0.84 -6.41 -1.56
CA TRP A 21 -0.28 -6.47 -0.23
C TRP A 21 -1.02 -5.47 0.64
N TYR A 22 -1.32 -5.82 1.88
CA TYR A 22 -2.02 -4.92 2.77
C TYR A 22 -1.59 -5.09 4.22
N LYS A 23 -1.62 -4.00 4.97
CA LYS A 23 -1.34 -3.96 6.41
C LYS A 23 -2.42 -3.10 7.06
N SER A 24 -3.13 -3.71 8.01
CA SER A 24 -4.20 -3.07 8.77
C SER A 24 -3.78 -2.93 10.22
N ASP A 25 -4.21 -1.85 10.86
CA ASP A 25 -4.13 -1.66 12.30
C ASP A 25 -5.50 -1.73 13.00
N GLY A 26 -6.53 -2.15 12.27
CA GLY A 26 -7.91 -2.17 12.74
C GLY A 26 -8.72 -0.99 12.22
N ARG A 27 -8.19 0.23 12.21
CA ARG A 27 -8.91 1.43 11.74
C ARG A 27 -8.58 1.77 10.30
N VAL A 28 -7.30 1.74 9.96
CA VAL A 28 -6.79 2.08 8.64
C VAL A 28 -6.09 0.87 8.05
N THR A 29 -6.26 0.69 6.75
CA THR A 29 -5.49 -0.29 5.98
C THR A 29 -4.70 0.39 4.88
N VAL A 30 -3.40 0.14 4.86
CA VAL A 30 -2.56 0.46 3.70
C VAL A 30 -2.60 -0.69 2.73
N VAL A 31 -2.81 -0.38 1.46
CA VAL A 31 -2.87 -1.33 0.36
C VAL A 31 -1.84 -0.96 -0.70
N PHE A 32 -1.05 -1.94 -1.12
CA PHE A 32 -0.17 -1.84 -2.27
C PHE A 32 -0.58 -2.91 -3.28
N SER A 33 -1.00 -2.50 -4.48
CA SER A 33 -1.52 -3.40 -5.52
C SER A 33 -0.72 -3.30 -6.80
N VAL A 34 -0.23 -4.45 -7.26
CA VAL A 34 0.39 -4.61 -8.58
C VAL A 34 -0.71 -5.02 -9.56
N GLN A 35 -0.96 -4.20 -10.56
CA GLN A 35 -2.02 -4.44 -11.54
C GLN A 35 -1.42 -4.53 -12.95
N LYS A 36 -1.76 -5.58 -13.69
CA LYS A 36 -1.39 -5.68 -15.10
C LYS A 36 -2.22 -4.68 -15.91
N SER A 37 -1.60 -3.97 -16.84
CA SER A 37 -2.32 -3.06 -17.73
C SER A 37 -3.18 -3.84 -18.71
N GLN A 38 -4.34 -3.27 -19.06
CA GLN A 38 -5.17 -3.75 -20.16
C GLN A 38 -4.69 -3.26 -21.54
N TYR A 39 -3.77 -2.28 -21.57
CA TYR A 39 -3.30 -1.63 -22.80
C TYR A 39 -1.96 -2.19 -23.31
N GLY A 40 -1.37 -3.16 -22.63
CA GLY A 40 -0.13 -3.82 -23.06
C GLY A 40 0.29 -4.94 -22.12
N SER A 41 0.79 -6.04 -22.68
CA SER A 41 1.23 -7.24 -21.96
C SER A 41 2.35 -6.97 -20.94
N ASP A 42 3.16 -5.96 -21.23
CA ASP A 42 4.39 -5.65 -20.48
C ASP A 42 4.26 -4.38 -19.62
N LEU A 43 3.07 -3.78 -19.61
CA LEU A 43 2.76 -2.62 -18.79
C LEU A 43 2.14 -3.05 -17.46
N TRP A 44 2.75 -2.59 -16.37
CA TRP A 44 2.29 -2.84 -15.01
C TRP A 44 2.05 -1.51 -14.29
N TYR A 45 0.96 -1.43 -13.54
CA TYR A 45 0.65 -0.33 -12.63
C TYR A 45 0.92 -0.75 -11.21
N TYR A 46 1.53 0.16 -10.45
CA TYR A 46 1.76 0.01 -9.03
C TYR A 46 0.89 1.05 -8.35
N ASN A 47 -0.05 0.60 -7.54
CA ASN A 47 -0.98 1.50 -6.86
C ASN A 47 -0.78 1.37 -5.37
N PHE A 48 -0.66 2.51 -4.71
CA PHE A 48 -0.69 2.62 -3.26
C PHE A 48 -2.06 3.19 -2.86
N GLY A 49 -2.62 2.71 -1.77
CA GLY A 49 -3.88 3.22 -1.29
C GLY A 49 -4.01 3.14 0.22
N ILE A 50 -4.84 4.03 0.73
CA ILE A 50 -5.23 4.09 2.14
C ILE A 50 -6.74 3.88 2.19
N GLY A 51 -7.16 2.91 2.99
CA GLY A 51 -8.56 2.59 3.24
C GLY A 51 -8.93 2.80 4.69
N LEU A 52 -10.13 3.32 4.94
CA LEU A 52 -10.71 3.45 6.28
C LEU A 52 -11.64 2.26 6.52
N ASN A 53 -11.23 1.33 7.39
CA ASN A 53 -11.96 0.08 7.63
C ASN A 53 -13.35 0.32 8.23
N GLU A 54 -13.50 1.38 9.03
CA GLU A 54 -14.78 1.77 9.65
C GLU A 54 -15.83 2.13 8.59
N LEU A 55 -15.43 2.75 7.48
CA LEU A 55 -16.34 3.08 6.37
C LEU A 55 -16.79 1.83 5.59
N GLU A 56 -15.93 0.82 5.49
CA GLU A 56 -16.23 -0.43 4.80
C GLU A 56 -16.81 -1.51 5.73
N GLY A 57 -16.84 -1.27 7.05
CA GLY A 57 -17.24 -2.22 8.08
C GLY A 57 -16.34 -3.46 8.19
N ARG A 58 -15.17 -3.47 7.53
CA ARG A 58 -14.25 -4.61 7.49
C ARG A 58 -12.84 -4.18 7.07
N THR A 59 -11.87 -5.07 7.27
CA THR A 59 -10.51 -4.86 6.77
C THR A 59 -10.50 -4.80 5.24
N ILE A 60 -10.01 -3.69 4.70
CA ILE A 60 -9.84 -3.49 3.27
C ILE A 60 -8.62 -4.28 2.79
N ASN A 61 -8.79 -5.13 1.78
CA ASN A 61 -7.70 -5.94 1.22
C ASN A 61 -7.58 -5.81 -0.31
N THR A 62 -8.26 -4.83 -0.89
CA THR A 62 -8.24 -4.49 -2.31
C THR A 62 -8.09 -3.00 -2.51
N ILE A 63 -7.43 -2.60 -3.60
CA ILE A 63 -7.16 -1.18 -3.88
C ILE A 63 -8.42 -0.40 -4.23
N SER A 64 -9.41 -1.03 -4.87
CA SER A 64 -10.66 -0.38 -5.29
C SER A 64 -11.56 0.07 -4.13
N LYS A 65 -11.28 -0.39 -2.92
CA LYS A 65 -11.97 -0.02 -1.69
C LYS A 65 -11.22 1.03 -0.86
N CYS A 66 -10.06 1.50 -1.35
CA CYS A 66 -9.32 2.57 -0.71
C CYS A 66 -9.95 3.92 -1.05
N CYS A 67 -9.99 4.83 -0.07
CA CYS A 67 -10.48 6.19 -0.26
C CYS A 67 -9.42 7.10 -0.90
N ILE A 68 -8.14 6.82 -0.65
CA ILE A 68 -7.01 7.51 -1.28
C ILE A 68 -6.28 6.48 -2.13
N ILE A 69 -6.04 6.80 -3.41
CA ILE A 69 -5.29 5.94 -4.33
C ILE A 69 -4.28 6.79 -5.09
N GLU A 70 -3.01 6.41 -5.01
CA GLU A 70 -1.91 7.00 -5.74
C GLU A 70 -1.32 5.96 -6.69
N ARG A 71 -1.29 6.27 -7.99
CA ARG A 71 -0.60 5.44 -8.98
C ARG A 71 0.86 5.87 -9.04
N LEU A 72 1.75 4.91 -8.84
CA LEU A 72 3.19 5.12 -8.97
C LEU A 72 3.55 5.00 -10.45
N VAL A 73 4.06 6.09 -11.01
CA VAL A 73 4.58 6.12 -12.37
C VAL A 73 6.11 5.99 -12.27
N PRO A 74 6.71 4.86 -12.66
CA PRO A 74 8.16 4.73 -12.66
C PRO A 74 8.72 5.57 -13.82
N LYS A 75 8.92 6.88 -13.61
CA LYS A 75 9.57 7.73 -14.62
C LYS A 75 11.10 7.59 -14.61
N HIS A 76 11.72 7.41 -13.44
CA HIS A 76 13.14 7.09 -13.30
C HIS A 76 13.36 6.55 -11.88
N ILE A 77 13.37 5.23 -11.68
CA ILE A 77 13.67 4.70 -10.35
C ILE A 77 14.47 3.41 -10.48
N THR A 78 15.78 3.54 -10.31
CA THR A 78 16.56 2.56 -9.55
C THR A 78 15.89 2.39 -8.18
N GLY A 79 15.08 1.34 -8.04
CA GLY A 79 14.48 0.93 -6.77
C GLY A 79 13.03 1.37 -6.51
N ILE A 80 12.07 0.80 -7.26
CA ILE A 80 10.65 0.79 -6.82
C ILE A 80 10.51 0.29 -5.38
N ALA A 81 11.40 -0.61 -4.96
CA ALA A 81 11.54 -1.06 -3.59
C ALA A 81 11.88 0.07 -2.62
N GLY A 82 12.83 0.96 -2.95
CA GLY A 82 13.18 2.11 -2.11
C GLY A 82 12.01 3.08 -1.96
N PHE A 83 11.27 3.33 -3.04
CA PHE A 83 10.07 4.18 -2.99
C PHE A 83 8.95 3.55 -2.14
N VAL A 84 8.67 2.26 -2.35
CA VAL A 84 7.67 1.52 -1.56
C VAL A 84 8.07 1.50 -0.08
N LEU A 85 9.34 1.24 0.22
CA LEU A 85 9.89 1.31 1.58
C LEU A 85 9.74 2.71 2.19
N LYS A 86 10.02 3.77 1.43
CA LYS A 86 9.81 5.15 1.90
C LYS A 86 8.34 5.40 2.24
N LYS A 87 7.40 5.04 1.36
CA LYS A 87 5.96 5.22 1.62
C LYS A 87 5.48 4.38 2.82
N ILE A 88 6.05 3.19 3.03
CA ILE A 88 5.79 2.37 4.23
C ILE A 88 6.31 3.08 5.49
N SER A 89 7.51 3.67 5.44
CA SER A 89 8.08 4.46 6.54
C SER A 89 7.20 5.66 6.82
N ASP A 90 6.91 6.49 5.81
CA ASP A 90 6.06 7.68 5.92
C ASP A 90 4.71 7.32 6.59
N TYR A 91 4.09 6.18 6.22
CA TYR A 91 2.86 5.71 6.87
C TYR A 91 3.05 5.27 8.33
N SER A 92 4.13 4.52 8.59
CA SER A 92 4.45 4.07 9.94
C SER A 92 4.73 5.25 10.87
N ASP A 93 5.33 6.32 10.33
CA ASP A 93 5.62 7.57 11.03
C ASP A 93 4.35 8.43 11.20
N THR A 94 3.38 8.40 10.28
CA THR A 94 2.09 9.08 10.48
C THR A 94 1.25 8.48 11.62
N LYS A 95 1.57 7.29 12.12
CA LYS A 95 1.02 6.77 13.38
C LYS A 95 1.49 7.56 14.62
N VAL A 96 2.49 8.45 14.47
CA VAL A 96 2.94 9.38 15.53
C VAL A 96 1.98 10.57 15.70
N CYS A 97 1.01 10.76 14.81
CA CYS A 97 -0.09 11.69 15.05
C CYS A 97 -1.24 11.06 15.87
N GLU A 98 -0.92 10.14 16.80
CA GLU A 98 -1.73 9.87 17.99
C GLU A 98 -1.57 11.00 19.03
N ASN A 99 -1.60 12.27 18.60
CA ASN A 99 -1.90 13.36 19.51
C ASN A 99 -3.42 13.41 19.71
N ARG A 100 -3.88 12.47 20.54
CA ARG A 100 -5.14 12.54 21.29
C ARG A 100 -5.16 13.89 22.05
N PRO A 101 -6.22 14.71 21.99
CA PRO A 101 -6.56 15.53 23.14
C PRO A 101 -7.16 14.61 24.22
N PRO A 102 -6.66 14.64 25.47
CA PRO A 102 -7.29 13.91 26.55
C PRO A 102 -8.59 14.60 26.99
N ASN A 103 -9.57 13.74 27.31
CA ASN A 103 -10.93 13.95 27.85
C ASN A 103 -12.00 14.45 26.88
#